data_AF-A0AA36AV97-F1
#
_entry.id   AF-A0AA36AV97-F1
#
_cell.length_a   1.000
_cell.length_b   1.000
_cell.length_c   1.000
_cell.angle_alpha   90.00
_cell.angle_beta   90.00
_cell.angle_gamma   90.00
#
_symmetry.space_group_name_H-M   'P 1'
#
loop_
_entity.id
_entity.type
_entity.pdbx_description
1 polymer ?
#
loop_
_entity_poly.entity_id
_entity_poly.type
_entity_poly.pdbx_seq_one_letter_code
_entity_poly.pdbx_strand_id
1 'polypeptide(L)'
;MEKSSVGLILMSLYNISINQKGLKYICNKTTLFQLLVWLLTEEQSTECCINVLRLLQSLVCEASIPVIHQLKEVLPEQQLGQLCSSRNKVVAELASDLRTDLNY
;
A
#
# COMPACT_ATOMS: atom_id res chain seq x y z
N MET A 1 24.56 8.29 -0.32
CA MET A 1 23.19 7.86 -0.66
C MET A 1 22.34 8.02 0.58
N GLU A 2 21.70 9.18 0.75
CA GLU A 2 20.66 9.33 1.76
C GLU A 2 19.50 8.41 1.36
N LYS A 3 19.22 7.37 2.15
CA LYS A 3 17.93 6.70 2.06
C LYS A 3 16.89 7.78 2.33
N SER A 4 15.99 8.03 1.37
CA SER A 4 14.91 9.01 1.56
C SER A 4 14.17 8.66 2.85
N SER A 5 14.00 9.65 3.75
CA SER A 5 13.35 9.47 5.06
C SER A 5 11.98 8.78 4.95
N VAL A 6 11.29 8.97 3.81
CA VAL A 6 10.03 8.32 3.46
C VAL A 6 10.17 6.78 3.40
N GLY A 7 11.23 6.27 2.79
CA GLY A 7 11.46 4.83 2.67
C GLY A 7 11.66 4.15 4.03
N LEU A 8 12.36 4.82 4.96
CA LEU A 8 12.53 4.32 6.33
C LEU A 8 11.21 4.31 7.10
N ILE A 9 10.36 5.33 6.90
CA ILE A 9 9.03 5.39 7.52
C ILE A 9 8.15 4.26 6.98
N LEU A 10 8.10 4.05 5.66
CA LEU A 10 7.31 2.97 5.05
C LEU A 10 7.76 1.59 5.54
N MET A 11 9.08 1.36 5.62
CA MET A 11 9.61 0.10 6.13
C MET A 11 9.32 -0.09 7.62
N SER A 12 9.30 0.99 8.41
CA SER A 12 8.89 0.94 9.83
C SER A 12 7.40 0.63 9.97
N LEU A 13 6.55 1.26 9.16
CA LEU A 13 5.12 0.98 9.11
C LEU A 13 4.84 -0.47 8.70
N TYR A 14 5.58 -1.00 7.72
CA TYR A 14 5.52 -2.40 7.34
C TYR A 14 5.85 -3.31 8.54
N ASN A 15 6.96 -3.06 9.24
CA ASN A 15 7.32 -3.85 10.41
C ASN A 15 6.26 -3.79 11.53
N ILE A 16 5.60 -2.63 11.73
CA ILE A 16 4.51 -2.47 12.68
C ILE A 16 3.26 -3.25 12.23
N SER A 17 2.98 -3.29 10.92
CA SER A 17 1.81 -3.98 10.35
C SER A 17 1.82 -5.50 10.56
N ILE A 18 3.01 -6.11 10.70
CA ILE A 18 3.17 -7.55 10.97
C ILE A 18 2.63 -7.95 12.36
N ASN A 19 2.47 -7.00 13.28
CA ASN A 19 1.89 -7.26 14.60
C ASN A 19 0.41 -6.87 14.67
N GLN A 20 -0.48 -7.76 15.17
CA GLN A 20 -1.92 -7.48 15.24
C GLN A 20 -2.32 -6.16 15.95
N LYS A 21 -1.60 -5.74 16.99
CA LYS A 21 -1.89 -4.46 17.67
C LYS A 21 -1.47 -3.28 16.80
N GLY A 22 -0.31 -3.40 16.14
CA GLY A 22 0.20 -2.40 15.20
C GLY A 22 -0.69 -2.28 13.96
N LEU A 23 -1.13 -3.40 13.40
CA LEU A 23 -2.10 -3.47 12.32
C LEU A 23 -3.40 -2.74 12.67
N LYS A 24 -4.04 -3.10 13.80
CA LYS A 24 -5.27 -2.43 14.26
C LYS A 24 -5.07 -0.93 14.46
N TYR A 25 -3.91 -0.53 14.99
CA TYR A 25 -3.58 0.89 15.15
C TYR A 25 -3.50 1.62 13.81
N ILE A 26 -2.81 1.03 12.82
CA ILE A 26 -2.68 1.57 11.46
C ILE A 26 -4.05 1.65 10.77
N CYS A 27 -4.83 0.56 10.80
CA CYS A 27 -6.14 0.47 10.17
C CYS A 27 -7.14 1.50 10.72
N ASN A 28 -7.02 1.88 12.00
CA ASN A 28 -7.86 2.91 12.60
C ASN A 28 -7.51 4.34 12.14
N LYS A 29 -6.40 4.53 11.42
CA LYS A 29 -5.96 5.84 10.92
C LYS A 29 -6.36 5.99 9.46
N THR A 30 -7.58 6.45 9.23
CA THR A 30 -8.13 6.55 7.87
C THR A 30 -7.31 7.44 6.93
N THR A 31 -6.71 8.51 7.47
CA THR A 31 -5.81 9.42 6.75
C THR A 31 -4.53 8.76 6.25
N LEU A 32 -4.11 7.64 6.86
CA LEU A 32 -2.91 6.92 6.44
C LEU A 32 -3.12 6.25 5.08
N PHE A 33 -4.29 5.68 4.82
CA PHE A 33 -4.59 5.09 3.50
C PHE A 33 -4.59 6.15 2.40
N GLN A 34 -5.16 7.32 2.67
CA GLN A 34 -5.12 8.45 1.73
C GLN A 34 -3.69 8.89 1.42
N LEU A 35 -2.83 8.96 2.44
CA LEU A 35 -1.42 9.29 2.25
C LEU A 35 -0.67 8.22 1.44
N LEU A 36 -0.93 6.93 1.69
CA LEU A 36 -0.32 5.83 0.95
C LEU A 36 -0.73 5.86 -0.53
N VAL A 37 -2.02 6.07 -0.83
CA VAL A 37 -2.48 6.20 -2.22
C VAL A 37 -1.91 7.46 -2.89
N TRP A 38 -1.82 8.56 -2.16
CA TRP A 38 -1.18 9.78 -2.64
C TRP A 38 0.29 9.54 -3.01
N LEU A 39 1.04 8.80 -2.18
CA LEU A 39 2.43 8.42 -2.48
C LEU A 39 2.54 7.53 -3.73
N LEU A 40 1.56 6.68 -4.03
CA LEU A 40 1.54 5.92 -5.29
C LEU A 40 1.34 6.80 -6.53
N THR A 41 0.73 7.98 -6.36
CA THR A 41 0.37 8.88 -7.46
C THR A 41 1.46 9.92 -7.72
N GLU A 42 1.93 10.57 -6.66
CA GLU A 42 2.81 11.73 -6.79
C GLU A 42 4.31 11.38 -6.74
N GLU A 43 4.69 10.28 -6.09
CA GLU A 43 6.11 9.98 -5.90
C GLU A 43 6.71 9.20 -7.06
N GLN A 44 7.74 9.77 -7.69
CA GLN A 44 8.40 9.18 -8.86
C GLN A 44 9.38 8.03 -8.49
N SER A 45 9.63 7.83 -7.20
CA SER A 45 10.53 6.79 -6.72
C SER A 45 9.87 5.40 -6.82
N THR A 46 10.45 4.55 -7.67
CA THR A 46 10.05 3.15 -7.78
C THR A 46 10.19 2.39 -6.46
N GLU A 47 11.21 2.69 -5.66
CA GLU A 47 11.39 2.09 -4.33
C GLU A 47 10.26 2.49 -3.38
N CYS A 48 9.84 3.76 -3.42
CA CYS A 48 8.69 4.23 -2.64
C CYS A 48 7.41 3.47 -3.05
N CYS A 49 7.14 3.39 -4.36
CA CYS A 49 5.98 2.67 -4.89
C CYS A 49 5.95 1.21 -4.44
N ILE A 50 7.08 0.50 -4.53
CA ILE A 50 7.20 -0.90 -4.08
C ILE A 50 6.93 -1.02 -2.57
N ASN A 51 7.51 -0.13 -1.76
CA ASN A 51 7.33 -0.16 -0.31
C ASN A 51 5.89 0.14 0.10
N VAL A 52 5.21 1.06 -0.59
CA VAL A 52 3.79 1.34 -0.35
C VAL A 52 2.94 0.14 -0.75
N LEU A 53 3.16 -0.47 -1.91
CA LEU A 53 2.39 -1.64 -2.35
C LEU A 53 2.54 -2.82 -1.38
N ARG A 54 3.77 -3.10 -0.92
CA ARG A 54 4.02 -4.15 0.09
C ARG A 54 3.31 -3.86 1.41
N LEU A 55 3.31 -2.60 1.85
CA LEU A 55 2.58 -2.20 3.05
C LEU A 55 1.07 -2.40 2.85
N LEU A 56 0.50 -1.96 1.73
CA LEU A 56 -0.93 -2.14 1.45
C LEU A 56 -1.32 -3.62 1.39
N GLN A 57 -0.53 -4.48 0.76
CA GLN A 57 -0.77 -5.92 0.75
C GLN A 57 -0.73 -6.53 2.15
N SER A 58 0.26 -6.17 2.96
CA SER A 58 0.35 -6.60 4.37
C SER A 58 -0.90 -6.19 5.15
N LEU A 59 -1.36 -4.95 4.94
CA LEU A 59 -2.57 -4.45 5.57
C LEU A 59 -3.81 -5.22 5.11
N VAL A 60 -3.97 -5.51 3.81
CA VAL A 60 -5.14 -6.22 3.26
C VAL A 60 -5.18 -7.69 3.68
N CYS A 61 -4.04 -8.38 3.67
CA CYS A 61 -3.96 -9.82 3.99
C CYS A 61 -4.53 -10.16 5.37
N GLU A 62 -4.33 -9.28 6.36
CA GLU A 62 -4.82 -9.44 7.73
C GLU A 62 -5.94 -8.44 8.11
N ALA A 63 -6.44 -7.67 7.15
CA ALA A 63 -7.44 -6.63 7.39
C ALA A 63 -8.84 -7.19 7.63
N SER A 64 -9.64 -6.41 8.37
CA SER A 64 -11.08 -6.59 8.42
C SER A 64 -11.76 -6.02 7.16
N ILE A 65 -12.95 -6.54 6.83
CA ILE A 65 -13.77 -6.10 5.68
C ILE A 65 -13.90 -4.55 5.58
N PRO A 66 -14.12 -3.79 6.68
CA PRO A 66 -14.19 -2.33 6.60
C PRO A 66 -12.92 -1.66 6.05
N VAL A 67 -11.75 -2.21 6.36
CA VAL A 67 -10.46 -1.68 5.90
C VAL A 67 -10.29 -1.91 4.40
N ILE A 68 -10.70 -3.08 3.91
CA ILE A 68 -10.70 -3.41 2.48
C ILE A 68 -11.62 -2.44 1.73
N HIS A 69 -12.85 -2.24 2.22
CA HIS A 69 -13.77 -1.26 1.65
C HIS A 69 -13.19 0.15 1.63
N GLN A 70 -12.61 0.59 2.74
CA GLN A 70 -11.99 1.89 2.84
C GLN A 70 -10.85 2.06 1.82
N LEU A 71 -10.01 1.03 1.65
CA LEU A 71 -8.93 1.06 0.66
C LEU A 71 -9.49 1.15 -0.77
N LYS A 72 -10.56 0.42 -1.09
CA LYS A 72 -11.24 0.52 -2.40
C LYS A 72 -11.86 1.89 -2.66
N GLU A 73 -12.29 2.60 -1.62
CA GLU A 73 -12.80 3.97 -1.74
C GLU A 73 -11.68 4.96 -2.04
N VAL A 74 -10.51 4.80 -1.44
CA VAL A 74 -9.39 5.73 -1.63
C VAL A 74 -8.48 5.40 -2.80
N LEU A 75 -8.40 4.13 -3.24
CA LEU A 75 -7.60 3.67 -4.36
C LEU A 75 -8.52 3.27 -5.54
N PRO A 76 -8.75 4.18 -6.51
CA PRO A 76 -9.57 3.90 -7.67
C PRO A 76 -9.01 2.74 -8.50
N GLU A 77 -9.90 1.88 -9.00
CA GLU A 77 -9.57 0.74 -9.87
C GLU A 77 -8.74 1.15 -11.09
N GLN A 78 -8.99 2.35 -11.64
CA GLN A 78 -8.21 2.89 -12.76
C GLN A 78 -6.73 3.09 -12.39
N GLN A 79 -6.44 3.64 -11.20
CA GLN A 79 -5.06 3.83 -10.73
C GLN A 79 -4.39 2.48 -10.50
N LEU A 80 -5.10 1.54 -9.88
CA LEU A 80 -4.61 0.19 -9.66
C LEU A 80 -4.29 -0.53 -10.98
N GLY A 81 -5.12 -0.36 -12.01
CA GLY A 81 -4.89 -0.89 -13.36
C GLY A 81 -3.65 -0.30 -14.04
N GLN A 82 -3.35 0.99 -13.82
CA GLN A 82 -2.11 1.61 -14.30
C GLN A 82 -0.87 1.01 -13.63
N LEU A 83 -0.92 0.77 -12.32
CA LEU A 83 0.17 0.14 -11.57
C LEU A 83 0.40 -1.31 -12.03
N CYS A 84 -0.67 -2.07 -12.31
CA CYS A 84 -0.58 -3.41 -12.90
C CYS A 84 0.08 -3.41 -14.29
N SER A 85 -0.02 -2.28 -15.02
CA SER A 85 0.59 -2.11 -16.35
C SER A 85 1.97 -1.46 -16.30
N SER A 86 2.57 -1.32 -15.12
CA SER A 86 3.87 -0.69 -14.95
C SER A 86 4.97 -1.42 -15.70
N ARG A 87 5.94 -0.68 -16.25
CA ARG A 87 7.15 -1.25 -16.87
C ARG A 87 8.02 -1.98 -15.84
N ASN A 88 7.90 -1.64 -14.57
CA ASN A 88 8.59 -2.33 -13.50
C ASN A 88 7.80 -3.59 -13.11
N LYS A 89 8.40 -4.76 -13.35
CA LYS A 89 7.77 -6.06 -13.08
C LYS A 89 7.35 -6.24 -11.62
N VAL A 90 8.19 -5.81 -10.68
CA VAL A 90 7.89 -5.93 -9.24
C VAL A 90 6.68 -5.08 -8.87
N VAL A 91 6.59 -3.86 -9.38
CA VAL A 91 5.41 -3.00 -9.17
C VAL A 91 4.15 -3.63 -9.77
N ALA A 92 4.24 -4.14 -11.01
CA ALA A 92 3.13 -4.76 -11.70
C ALA A 92 2.62 -6.02 -10.98
N GLU A 93 3.53 -6.87 -10.51
CA GLU A 93 3.23 -8.07 -9.72
C GLU A 93 2.52 -7.70 -8.41
N LEU A 94 3.13 -6.84 -7.59
CA LEU A 94 2.55 -6.42 -6.30
C LEU A 94 1.19 -5.73 -6.45
N ALA A 95 1.01 -4.94 -7.51
CA ALA A 95 -0.28 -4.29 -7.81
C ALA A 95 -1.35 -5.31 -8.24
N SER A 96 -0.97 -6.33 -9.01
CA SER A 96 -1.89 -7.39 -9.45
C SER A 96 -2.32 -8.27 -8.29
N ASP A 97 -1.39 -8.61 -7.40
CA ASP A 97 -1.66 -9.34 -6.18
C ASP A 97 -2.60 -8.53 -5.26
N LEU A 98 -2.29 -7.26 -5.00
CA LEU A 98 -3.16 -6.37 -4.22
C LEU A 98 -4.57 -6.26 -4.81
N ARG A 99 -4.68 -6.17 -6.15
CA ARG A 99 -5.97 -6.15 -6.83
C ARG A 99 -6.75 -7.44 -6.64
N THR A 100 -6.08 -8.58 -6.59
CA THR A 100 -6.71 -9.87 -6.33
C THR A 100 -7.22 -9.91 -4.89
N ASP A 101 -6.40 -9.48 -3.92
CA ASP A 101 -6.76 -9.45 -2.50
C ASP A 101 -7.93 -8.52 -2.20
N LEU A 102 -8.10 -7.42 -2.95
CA LEU A 102 -9.22 -6.48 -2.81
C LEU A 102 -10.55 -7.00 -3.38
N ASN A 103 -10.53 -8.05 -4.20
CA ASN A 103 -11.70 -8.58 -4.90
C ASN A 103 -12.15 -9.96 -4.41
N TYR A 104 -11.49 -10.50 -3.37
CA TYR A 104 -11.88 -11.71 -2.65
C TYR A 104 -12.72 -11.37 -1.42
#